data_AF-A0A3M6KE54-F1
#
_entry.id   AF-A0A3M6KE54-F1
#
_cell.length_a   1.000
_cell.length_b   1.000
_cell.length_c   1.000
_cell.angle_alpha   90.00
_cell.angle_beta   90.00
_cell.angle_gamma   90.00
#
_symmetry.space_group_name_H-M   'P 1'
#
loop_
_entity.id
_entity.type
_entity.pdbx_description
1 polymer ?
#
loop_
_entity_poly.entity_id
_entity_poly.type
_entity_poly.pdbx_seq_one_letter_code
_entity_poly.pdbx_strand_id
1 'polypeptide(L)'
;MTALVQESRKQQNSVEPYFHQFFQQVVQSMPHVDPQLLIKVMMLEMNLKDYMGAKIPHVNLYVQYKEGTDLHQKQEEGRDKYPIEVTASRWEDGVIFSGLMSIKNVETVCSDPDIVRVTGKASPRHN
;
A
#
# COMPACT_ATOMS: atom_id res chain seq x y z
N MET A 1 -56.49 2.61 23.28
CA MET A 1 -55.32 3.51 23.49
C MET A 1 -54.49 2.99 24.65
N THR A 2 -53.46 2.18 24.40
CA THR A 2 -52.28 2.10 25.26
C THR A 2 -51.11 1.67 24.39
N ALA A 3 -50.00 2.38 24.55
CA ALA A 3 -48.98 2.62 23.55
C ALA A 3 -48.21 1.36 23.10
N LEU A 4 -48.17 1.18 21.77
CA LEU A 4 -46.98 0.71 21.07
C LEU A 4 -45.79 1.61 21.42
N VAL A 5 -44.59 1.04 21.29
CA VAL A 5 -43.29 1.72 21.15
C VAL A 5 -42.56 2.00 22.47
N GLN A 6 -41.62 1.13 22.82
CA GLN A 6 -40.19 1.43 22.65
C GLN A 6 -39.34 0.21 23.03
N GLU A 7 -39.16 -0.71 22.08
CA GLU A 7 -37.92 -1.47 22.05
C GLU A 7 -36.81 -0.47 21.75
N SER A 8 -36.09 -0.04 22.79
CA SER A 8 -34.82 0.67 22.63
C SER A 8 -33.84 -0.29 21.96
N ARG A 9 -33.87 -0.37 20.62
CA ARG A 9 -32.74 -0.88 19.85
C ARG A 9 -31.55 -0.01 20.22
N LYS A 10 -30.67 -0.53 21.08
CA LYS A 10 -29.31 -0.03 21.20
C LYS A 10 -28.73 -0.07 19.79
N GLN A 11 -28.70 1.08 19.14
CA GLN A 11 -27.99 1.25 17.88
C GLN A 11 -26.51 1.10 18.26
N GLN A 12 -25.98 -0.12 18.14
CA GLN A 12 -24.54 -0.31 18.18
C GLN A 12 -23.98 0.48 17.00
N ASN A 13 -23.25 1.55 17.28
CA ASN A 13 -22.51 2.29 16.26
C ASN A 13 -21.46 1.32 15.67
N SER A 14 -21.81 0.67 14.56
CA SER A 14 -20.89 -0.19 13.84
C SER A 14 -19.86 0.68 13.12
N VAL A 15 -18.58 0.33 13.26
CA VAL A 15 -17.49 0.97 12.51
C VAL A 15 -17.38 0.47 11.07
N GLU A 16 -18.06 -0.64 10.76
CA GLU A 16 -17.99 -1.35 9.49
C GLU A 16 -18.30 -0.46 8.26
N PRO A 17 -19.34 0.40 8.25
CA PRO A 17 -19.63 1.24 7.08
C PRO A 17 -18.50 2.22 6.76
N TYR A 18 -17.86 2.79 7.79
CA TYR A 18 -16.73 3.70 7.62
C TYR A 18 -15.52 2.98 7.04
N PHE A 19 -15.24 1.76 7.51
CA PHE A 19 -14.16 0.94 6.95
C PHE A 19 -14.43 0.60 5.48
N HIS A 20 -15.65 0.20 5.12
CA HIS A 20 -16.00 -0.10 3.74
C HIS A 20 -15.83 1.12 2.83
N GLN A 21 -16.31 2.29 3.25
CA GLN A 21 -16.15 3.52 2.48
C GLN A 21 -14.67 3.86 2.28
N PHE A 22 -13.88 3.83 3.36
CA PHE A 22 -12.44 4.07 3.31
C PHE A 22 -11.73 3.08 2.36
N PHE A 23 -11.99 1.78 2.52
CA PHE A 23 -11.35 0.74 1.73
C PHE A 23 -11.67 0.90 0.23
N GLN A 24 -12.93 1.20 -0.12
CA GLN A 24 -13.31 1.46 -1.50
C GLN A 24 -12.59 2.68 -2.09
N GLN A 25 -12.44 3.76 -1.32
CA GLN A 25 -11.67 4.93 -1.76
C GLN A 25 -10.19 4.61 -2.03
N VAL A 26 -9.57 3.75 -1.20
CA VAL A 26 -8.19 3.30 -1.41
C VAL A 26 -8.08 2.48 -2.71
N VAL A 27 -8.98 1.51 -2.91
CA VAL A 27 -9.01 0.67 -4.12
C VAL A 27 -9.15 1.51 -5.39
N GLN A 28 -10.00 2.54 -5.37
CA GLN A 28 -10.24 3.39 -6.53
C GLN A 28 -9.06 4.31 -6.84
N SER A 29 -8.29 4.72 -5.82
CA SER A 29 -7.17 5.65 -5.98
C SER A 29 -5.96 5.01 -6.69
N MET A 30 -5.71 3.71 -6.46
CA MET A 30 -4.59 2.98 -7.03
C MET A 30 -5.01 1.54 -7.40
N PRO A 31 -5.79 1.37 -8.48
CA PRO A 31 -6.48 0.11 -8.78
C PRO A 31 -5.57 -1.07 -9.10
N HIS A 32 -4.32 -0.81 -9.50
CA HIS A 32 -3.30 -1.83 -9.79
C HIS A 32 -2.45 -2.20 -8.57
N VAL A 33 -2.63 -1.54 -7.42
CA VAL A 33 -1.86 -1.82 -6.20
C VAL A 33 -2.73 -2.56 -5.19
N ASP A 34 -2.16 -3.55 -4.51
CA ASP A 34 -2.83 -4.23 -3.40
C ASP A 34 -3.26 -3.20 -2.32
N PRO A 35 -4.58 -3.01 -2.09
CA PRO A 35 -5.08 -2.03 -1.12
C PRO A 35 -4.65 -2.36 0.30
N GLN A 36 -4.45 -3.65 0.64
CA GLN A 36 -3.99 -4.05 1.97
C GLN A 36 -2.55 -3.57 2.22
N LEU A 37 -1.71 -3.59 1.19
CA LEU A 37 -0.35 -3.06 1.26
C LEU A 37 -0.36 -1.56 1.54
N LEU A 38 -1.14 -0.78 0.78
CA LEU A 38 -1.26 0.67 0.97
C LEU A 38 -1.73 1.02 2.38
N ILE A 39 -2.80 0.36 2.84
CA ILE A 39 -3.34 0.55 4.19
C ILE A 39 -2.28 0.20 5.24
N LYS A 40 -1.55 -0.91 5.07
CA LYS A 40 -0.51 -1.31 6.02
C LYS A 40 0.66 -0.32 6.08
N VAL A 41 1.12 0.19 4.94
CA VAL A 41 2.16 1.24 4.90
C VAL A 41 1.69 2.49 5.63
N MET A 42 0.48 2.98 5.33
CA MET A 42 -0.10 4.16 5.99
C MET A 42 -0.28 3.96 7.50
N MET A 43 -0.79 2.81 7.93
CA MET A 43 -0.93 2.48 9.36
C MET A 43 0.42 2.46 10.08
N LEU A 44 1.44 1.87 9.46
CA LEU A 44 2.79 1.87 10.02
C LEU A 44 3.35 3.28 10.13
N GLU A 45 3.17 4.14 9.13
CA GLU A 45 3.60 5.54 9.22
C GLU A 45 2.92 6.33 10.33
N MET A 46 1.60 6.17 10.48
CA MET A 46 0.84 6.83 11.55
C MET A 46 1.39 6.40 12.92
N ASN A 47 1.50 5.09 13.15
CA ASN A 47 1.98 4.56 14.42
C ASN A 47 3.45 4.91 14.69
N LEU A 48 4.30 4.95 13.66
CA LEU A 48 5.71 5.25 13.85
C LEU A 48 5.96 6.71 14.24
N LYS A 49 5.16 7.65 13.69
CA LYS A 49 5.20 9.07 14.06
C LYS A 49 4.88 9.30 15.53
N ASP A 50 3.90 8.57 16.06
CA ASP A 50 3.39 8.78 17.41
C ASP A 50 4.32 8.24 18.52
N TYR A 51 5.14 7.22 18.24
CA TYR A 51 5.89 6.50 19.29
C TYR A 51 7.41 6.63 19.23
N MET A 52 8.04 6.93 18.08
CA MET A 52 9.49 6.81 17.95
C MET A 52 10.18 7.84 17.03
N GLY A 53 9.51 8.96 16.72
CA GLY A 53 9.99 9.96 15.76
C GLY A 53 9.73 9.57 14.30
N ALA A 54 10.25 10.34 13.33
CA ALA A 54 10.04 10.11 11.90
C ALA A 54 10.68 8.79 11.42
N LYS A 55 10.01 7.65 11.68
CA LYS A 55 10.42 6.34 11.18
C LYS A 55 9.57 5.98 9.96
N ILE A 56 10.27 5.73 8.85
CA ILE A 56 9.72 5.22 7.60
C ILE A 56 9.66 3.68 7.71
N PRO A 57 8.56 3.02 7.32
CA PRO A 57 8.48 1.56 7.36
C PRO A 57 9.43 0.92 6.34
N HIS A 58 9.80 -0.33 6.59
CA HIS A 58 10.45 -1.15 5.58
C HIS A 58 9.37 -1.75 4.68
N VAL A 59 9.50 -1.55 3.36
CA VAL A 59 8.53 -2.01 2.37
C VAL A 59 9.28 -2.81 1.31
N ASN A 60 8.67 -3.91 0.90
CA ASN A 60 9.09 -4.71 -0.25
C ASN A 60 7.92 -4.74 -1.24
N LEU A 61 8.12 -4.13 -2.40
CA LEU A 61 7.17 -4.10 -3.51
C LEU A 61 7.64 -5.10 -4.56
N TYR A 62 6.72 -5.94 -5.01
CA TYR A 62 6.84 -6.66 -6.27
C TYR A 62 5.96 -5.96 -7.30
N VAL A 63 6.61 -5.41 -8.33
CA VAL A 63 6.01 -4.60 -9.38
C VAL A 63 6.04 -5.40 -10.68
N GLN A 64 4.87 -5.86 -11.11
CA GLN A 64 4.68 -6.58 -12.36
C GLN A 64 4.45 -5.58 -13.50
N TYR A 65 5.20 -5.74 -14.59
CA TYR A 65 5.10 -4.88 -15.77
C TYR A 65 4.34 -5.55 -16.91
N LYS A 66 3.96 -4.77 -17.92
CA LYS A 66 3.39 -5.28 -19.17
C LYS A 66 4.39 -6.19 -19.87
N GLU A 67 3.86 -7.14 -20.64
CA GLU A 67 4.68 -7.98 -21.51
C GLU A 67 5.44 -7.11 -22.53
N GLY A 68 6.71 -7.43 -22.75
CA GLY A 68 7.60 -6.69 -23.65
C GLY A 68 8.22 -5.42 -23.06
N THR A 69 7.92 -5.06 -21.80
CA THR A 69 8.65 -4.00 -21.09
C THR A 69 10.10 -4.42 -20.84
N ASP A 70 11.05 -3.53 -21.11
CA ASP A 70 12.45 -3.73 -20.77
C ASP A 70 12.66 -3.65 -19.26
N LEU A 71 12.66 -4.80 -18.60
CA LEU A 71 12.85 -4.90 -17.15
C LEU A 71 14.25 -4.49 -16.68
N HIS A 72 15.26 -4.56 -17.55
CA HIS A 72 16.59 -4.10 -17.19
C HIS A 72 16.61 -2.57 -17.12
N GLN A 73 16.05 -1.90 -18.12
CA GLN A 73 15.86 -0.46 -18.10
C GLN A 73 15.06 -0.01 -16.87
N LYS A 74 13.94 -0.67 -16.54
CA LYS A 74 13.13 -0.32 -15.36
C LYS A 74 13.90 -0.50 -14.04
N GLN A 75 14.79 -1.50 -13.96
CA GLN A 75 15.67 -1.66 -12.79
C GLN A 75 16.65 -0.51 -12.65
N GLU A 76 17.35 -0.14 -13.73
CA GLU A 76 18.33 0.97 -13.71
C GLU A 76 17.63 2.29 -13.39
N GLU A 77 16.50 2.57 -14.01
CA GLU A 77 15.68 3.75 -13.67
C GLU A 77 15.25 3.75 -12.20
N GLY A 78 14.91 2.57 -11.65
CA GLY A 78 14.58 2.42 -10.25
C GLY A 78 15.76 2.73 -9.32
N ARG A 79 16.95 2.25 -9.65
CA ARG A 79 18.19 2.49 -8.88
C ARG A 79 18.61 3.95 -8.90
N ASP A 80 18.45 4.61 -10.05
CA ASP A 80 18.80 6.02 -10.22
C ASP A 80 17.84 6.94 -9.48
N LYS A 81 16.54 6.61 -9.48
CA LYS A 81 15.48 7.46 -8.89
C LYS A 81 15.33 7.29 -7.39
N TYR A 82 15.64 6.11 -6.84
CA TYR A 82 15.31 5.77 -5.47
C TYR A 82 16.52 5.21 -4.71
N PRO A 83 16.83 5.72 -3.50
CA PRO A 83 17.91 5.21 -2.67
C PRO A 83 17.50 3.93 -1.93
N ILE A 84 17.03 2.91 -2.68
CA ILE A 84 16.54 1.62 -2.18
C ILE A 84 17.09 0.48 -3.05
N GLU A 85 16.97 -0.75 -2.55
CA GLU A 85 17.38 -1.92 -3.31
C GLU A 85 16.37 -2.19 -4.44
N VAL A 86 16.89 -2.39 -5.65
CA VAL A 86 16.08 -2.72 -6.84
C VAL A 86 16.68 -3.92 -7.54
N THR A 87 15.88 -4.99 -7.66
CA THR A 87 16.31 -6.29 -8.21
C THR A 87 15.27 -6.85 -9.18
N ALA A 88 15.72 -7.68 -10.12
CA ALA A 88 14.82 -8.44 -10.99
C ALA A 88 14.01 -9.45 -10.17
N SER A 89 12.75 -9.65 -10.55
CA SER A 89 11.97 -10.77 -10.03
C SER A 89 12.49 -12.11 -10.55
N ARG A 90 12.23 -13.19 -9.81
CA ARG A 90 12.59 -14.56 -10.22
C ARG A 90 11.77 -15.09 -11.40
N TRP A 91 10.65 -14.43 -11.71
CA TRP A 91 9.71 -14.86 -12.74
C TRP A 91 9.88 -14.06 -14.05
N GLU A 92 10.88 -13.17 -14.10
CA GLU A 92 11.20 -12.33 -15.27
C GLU A 92 10.02 -11.50 -15.81
N ASP A 93 9.06 -11.18 -14.94
CA ASP A 93 7.84 -10.43 -15.28
C ASP A 93 7.71 -9.11 -14.50
N GLY A 94 8.72 -8.80 -13.69
CA GLY A 94 8.66 -7.69 -12.76
C GLY A 94 9.98 -7.33 -12.09
N VAL A 95 9.91 -6.25 -11.32
CA VAL A 95 11.00 -5.67 -10.53
C VAL A 95 10.60 -5.63 -9.07
N ILE A 96 11.55 -5.90 -8.19
CA ILE A 96 11.39 -5.82 -6.74
C ILE A 96 12.05 -4.54 -6.24
N PHE A 97 11.30 -3.72 -5.53
CA PHE A 97 11.78 -2.53 -4.82
C PHE A 97 11.74 -2.80 -3.32
N SER A 98 12.87 -2.72 -2.62
CA SER A 98 12.98 -3.07 -1.20
C SER A 98 13.76 -2.02 -0.43
N GLY A 99 13.19 -1.48 0.63
CA GLY A 99 13.87 -0.52 1.48
C GLY A 99 12.94 0.30 2.36
N LEU A 100 13.46 1.39 2.90
CA LEU A 100 12.65 2.34 3.68
C LEU A 100 11.84 3.21 2.72
N MET A 101 10.52 3.00 2.69
CA MET A 101 9.62 3.73 1.79
C MET A 101 8.42 4.27 2.54
N SER A 102 8.13 5.55 2.33
CA SER A 102 6.86 6.15 2.73
C SER A 102 5.76 5.83 1.72
N ILE A 103 4.49 6.08 2.05
CA ILE A 103 3.37 5.98 1.14
C ILE A 103 3.59 6.85 -0.10
N LYS A 104 4.20 8.04 0.06
CA LYS A 104 4.57 8.90 -1.07
C LYS A 104 5.60 8.24 -2.00
N ASN A 105 6.57 7.51 -1.44
CA ASN A 105 7.53 6.77 -2.25
C ASN A 105 6.84 5.62 -2.99
N VAL A 106 5.95 4.89 -2.31
CA VAL A 106 5.16 3.81 -2.92
C VAL A 106 4.31 4.37 -4.07
N GLU A 107 3.59 5.47 -3.87
CA GLU A 107 2.82 6.16 -4.90
C GLU A 107 3.69 6.53 -6.11
N THR A 108 4.89 7.08 -5.86
CA THR A 108 5.81 7.47 -6.93
C THR A 108 6.27 6.26 -7.74
N VAL A 109 6.69 5.17 -7.08
CA VAL A 109 7.08 3.91 -7.75
C VAL A 109 5.91 3.36 -8.57
N CYS A 110 4.70 3.37 -8.01
CA CYS A 110 3.50 2.82 -8.64
C CYS A 110 2.89 3.72 -9.73
N SER A 111 3.45 4.90 -9.99
CA SER A 111 2.95 5.82 -11.02
C SER A 111 3.40 5.49 -12.44
N ASP A 112 4.31 4.53 -12.59
CA ASP A 112 4.79 4.09 -13.91
C ASP A 112 3.65 3.45 -14.72
N PRO A 113 3.34 3.98 -15.92
CA PRO A 113 2.20 3.55 -16.72
C PRO A 113 2.33 2.14 -17.28
N ASP A 114 3.52 1.52 -17.23
CA ASP A 114 3.76 0.16 -17.69
C ASP A 114 3.51 -0.90 -16.62
N ILE A 115 3.19 -0.48 -15.40
CA ILE A 115 2.84 -1.40 -14.32
C ILE A 115 1.44 -1.97 -14.55
N VAL A 116 1.33 -3.29 -14.41
CA VAL A 116 0.06 -4.02 -14.46
C VAL A 116 -0.45 -4.29 -13.05
N ARG A 117 0.45 -4.62 -12.13
CA ARG A 117 0.09 -5.01 -10.76
C ARG A 117 1.22 -4.75 -9.78
N VAL A 118 0.88 -4.33 -8.57
CA VAL A 118 1.82 -4.21 -7.45
C VAL A 118 1.28 -4.98 -6.25
N THR A 119 2.12 -5.83 -5.68
CA THR A 119 1.88 -6.50 -4.40
C THR A 119 3.10 -6.38 -3.51
N GLY A 120 3.04 -6.81 -2.26
CA GLY A 120 4.20 -6.67 -1.40
C GLY A 120 3.95 -6.91 0.07
N LYS A 121 4.93 -6.49 0.87
CA LYS A 121 4.87 -6.53 2.33
C LYS A 121 5.44 -5.25 2.92
N ALA A 122 4.83 -4.80 4.00
CA ALA A 122 5.37 -3.73 4.84
C ALA A 122 5.58 -4.23 6.27
N SER A 123 6.65 -3.77 6.92
CA SER A 123 7.01 -4.07 8.30
C SER A 123 7.60 -2.85 9.01
N PRO A 124 7.59 -2.81 10.36
CA PRO A 124 8.39 -1.86 11.11
C PRO A 124 9.88 -1.96 10.74
N ARG A 125 10.63 -0.89 10.96
CA ARG A 125 12.09 -0.81 10.68
C ARG A 125 12.93 -1.76 11.55
N HIS A 126 12.41 -2.19 12.70
CA HIS A 126 13.11 -3.11 13.60
C HIS A 126 12.30 -4.39 13.72
N ASN A 127 12.82 -5.46 13.12
CA ASN A 127 12.60 -6.83 13.56
C ASN A 127 13.90 -7.30 14.22
#